data_AF-G2IT99-F1
#
_entry.id   AF-G2IT99-F1
#
_cell.length_a   1.000
_cell.length_b   1.000
_cell.length_c   1.000
_cell.angle_alpha   90.00
_cell.angle_beta   90.00
_cell.angle_gamma   90.00
#
_symmetry.space_group_name_H-M   'P 1'
#
loop_
_entity.id
_entity.type
_entity.pdbx_description
1 polymer ?
#
loop_
_entity_poly.entity_id
_entity_poly.type
_entity_poly.pdbx_seq_one_letter_code
_entity_poly.pdbx_strand_id
1 'polypeptide(L)' 'MKHSNDVKLRDFLRRLPDWMRKDLASSDATRRERAEDALHAMLLPLLVSGADGP' A
#
# COMPACT_ATOMS: atom_id res chain seq x y z
N MET A 1 -6.15 -19.61 -6.47
CA MET A 1 -6.51 -18.22 -6.13
C MET A 1 -5.33 -17.31 -5.73
N LYS A 2 -4.13 -17.82 -5.38
CA LYS A 2 -2.99 -16.99 -4.92
C LYS A 2 -2.45 -15.97 -5.94
N HIS A 3 -2.51 -16.26 -7.25
CA HIS A 3 -2.03 -15.34 -8.29
C HIS A 3 -2.82 -14.03 -8.40
N SER A 4 -4.09 -14.00 -7.98
CA SER A 4 -4.97 -12.84 -8.16
C SER A 4 -4.61 -11.68 -7.21
N ASN A 5 -4.13 -12.00 -6.00
CA ASN A 5 -3.74 -10.98 -5.01
C ASN A 5 -2.37 -10.37 -5.32
N ASP A 6 -1.46 -11.15 -5.92
CA ASP A 6 -0.12 -10.67 -6.29
C ASP A 6 -0.19 -9.60 -7.39
N VAL A 7 -1.04 -9.82 -8.39
CA VAL A 7 -1.27 -8.84 -9.48
C VAL A 7 -1.89 -7.56 -8.93
N LYS A 8 -2.92 -7.67 -8.07
CA LYS A 8 -3.59 -6.51 -7.45
C LYS A 8 -2.62 -5.70 -6.56
N LEU A 9 -1.78 -6.37 -5.78
CA LEU A 9 -0.77 -5.71 -4.96
C LEU A 9 0.27 -5.00 -5.84
N ARG A 10 0.74 -5.64 -6.91
CA ARG A 10 1.73 -5.04 -7.81
C ARG A 10 1.18 -3.81 -8.52
N ASP A 11 -0.07 -3.85 -8.98
CA ASP A 11 -0.72 -2.70 -9.62
C ASP A 11 -1.01 -1.57 -8.61
N PHE A 12 -1.33 -1.91 -7.37
CA PHE A 12 -1.42 -0.95 -6.29
C PHE A 12 -0.08 -0.25 -6.00
N LEU A 13 1.01 -1.02 -5.86
CA LEU A 13 2.36 -0.47 -5.65
C LEU A 13 2.80 0.45 -6.81
N ARG A 14 2.40 0.12 -8.05
CA ARG A 14 2.63 0.99 -9.22
C ARG A 14 1.84 2.30 -9.19
N ARG A 15 0.70 2.33 -8.52
CA ARG A 15 -0.13 3.53 -8.35
C ARG A 15 0.28 4.39 -7.16
N LEU A 16 1.30 3.98 -6.41
CA LEU A 16 1.79 4.78 -5.29
C LEU A 16 2.24 6.17 -5.74
N PRO A 17 1.85 7.23 -5.01
CA PRO A 17 2.31 8.58 -5.29
C PRO A 17 3.84 8.70 -5.17
N ASP A 18 4.44 9.56 -5.99
CA ASP A 18 5.90 9.75 -5.97
C ASP A 18 6.42 10.30 -4.64
N TRP A 19 5.64 11.15 -3.95
CA TRP A 19 6.01 11.65 -2.61
C TRP A 19 6.13 10.49 -1.61
N MET A 20 5.26 9.50 -1.70
CA MET A 20 5.19 8.36 -0.78
C MET A 20 6.35 7.40 -1.02
N ARG A 21 6.72 7.18 -2.29
CA ARG A 21 7.93 6.41 -2.65
C ARG A 21 9.20 7.06 -2.12
N LYS A 22 9.30 8.39 -2.24
CA LYS A 22 10.45 9.16 -1.73
C LYS A 22 10.53 9.11 -0.21
N ASP A 23 9.40 9.24 0.47
CA ASP A 23 9.34 9.23 1.93
C ASP A 23 9.60 7.81 2.50
N LEU A 24 9.14 6.74 1.84
CA LEU A 24 9.50 5.36 2.18
C LEU A 24 11.01 5.08 2.02
N ALA A 25 11.63 5.65 0.98
CA ALA A 25 13.07 5.52 0.73
C ALA A 25 13.93 6.48 1.58
N SER A 26 13.31 7.34 2.39
CA SER A 26 14.01 8.36 3.17
C SER A 26 14.75 7.75 4.36
N SER A 27 15.94 8.28 4.68
CA SER A 27 16.64 7.96 5.93
C SER A 27 16.02 8.62 7.16
N ASP A 28 15.16 9.62 6.97
CA ASP A 28 14.38 10.27 8.02
C ASP A 28 13.24 9.37 8.52
N ALA A 29 13.24 9.05 9.81
CA ALA A 29 12.28 8.16 10.44
C ALA A 29 10.84 8.71 10.42
N THR A 30 10.66 10.01 10.64
CA THR A 30 9.34 10.64 10.65
C THR A 30 8.72 10.65 9.26
N ARG A 31 9.54 10.80 8.21
CA ARG A 31 9.05 10.70 6.83
C ARG A 31 8.61 9.28 6.49
N ARG A 32 9.38 8.28 6.90
CA ARG A 32 9.01 6.86 6.68
C ARG A 32 7.70 6.52 7.39
N GLU A 33 7.57 6.86 8.67
CA GLU A 33 6.36 6.61 9.46
C GLU A 33 5.12 7.20 8.78
N ARG A 34 5.19 8.47 8.34
CA ARG A 34 4.10 9.10 7.60
C ARG A 34 3.72 8.33 6.32
N ALA A 35 4.72 7.83 5.60
CA ALA A 35 4.49 7.09 4.36
C ALA A 35 3.93 5.68 4.62
N GLU A 36 4.34 5.04 5.71
CA GLU A 36 3.80 3.77 6.19
C GLU A 36 2.33 3.90 6.61
N ASP A 37 1.98 4.96 7.35
CA ASP A 37 0.58 5.26 7.72
C ASP A 37 -0.31 5.48 6.50
N ALA A 38 0.17 6.26 5.53
CA ALA A 38 -0.54 6.48 4.28
C ALA A 38 -0.68 5.17 3.46
N LEU A 39 0.37 4.36 3.41
CA LEU A 39 0.35 3.05 2.76
C LEU A 39 -0.70 2.13 3.41
N HIS A 40 -0.74 2.10 4.74
CA HIS A 40 -1.68 1.30 5.50
C HIS A 40 -3.13 1.73 5.22
N ALA A 41 -3.41 3.04 5.27
CA ALA A 41 -4.74 3.57 4.94
C ALA A 41 -5.17 3.23 3.50
N MET A 42 -4.25 3.25 2.54
CA MET A 42 -4.51 2.89 1.16
C MET A 42 -4.69 1.38 0.93
N LEU A 43 -4.12 0.52 1.80
CA LEU A 43 -4.27 -0.93 1.75
C LEU A 43 -5.58 -1.42 2.39
N LEU A 44 -6.14 -0.70 3.36
CA LEU A 44 -7.38 -1.08 4.06
C LEU A 44 -8.54 -1.43 3.09
N PRO A 45 -8.86 -0.65 2.04
CA PRO A 45 -9.92 -0.99 1.10
C PRO A 45 -9.68 -2.31 0.34
N LEU A 46 -8.41 -2.67 0.09
CA LEU A 46 -8.04 -3.92 -0.58
C LEU A 46 -8.20 -5.14 0.33
N LEU A 47 -8.02 -4.96 1.64
CA LEU A 47 -8.18 -6.01 2.64
C LEU A 47 -9.65 -6.23 3.00
N VAL A 48 -10.43 -5.15 3.14
CA VAL A 48 -11.86 -5.22 3.46
C VAL A 48 -12.66 -5.86 2.31
N SER A 49 -12.35 -5.53 1.05
CA SER A 49 -12.97 -6.20 -0.11
C SER A 49 -12.63 -7.69 -0.25
N GLY A 50 -11.68 -8.22 0.52
CA GLY A 50 -11.40 -9.65 0.61
C GLY A 50 -12.07 -10.36 1.80
N ALA A 51 -12.60 -9.61 2.77
CA ALA A 51 -13.20 -10.12 4.00
C ALA A 51 -14.73 -10.20 3.93
N ASP A 52 -15.37 -9.38 3.09
CA ASP A 52 -16.79 -9.52 2.72
C ASP A 52 -16.94 -10.54 1.58
N GLY A 53 -16.94 -11.82 1.94
CA GLY A 53 -17.55 -12.87 1.11
C GLY A 53 -19.06 -12.94 1.38
N PRO A 54 -19.90 -13.35 0.40
CA PRO A 54 -21.32 -13.64 0.65
C PRO A 54 -21.52 -14.79 1.64
#